data_AF-A0AB37UI47-F1
#
_entry.id   AF-A0AB37UI47-F1
#
_cell.length_a   1.000
_cell.length_b   1.000
_cell.length_c   1.000
_cell.angle_alpha   90.00
_cell.angle_beta   90.00
_cell.angle_gamma   90.00
#
_symmetry.space_group_name_H-M   'P 1'
#
loop_
_entity.id
_entity.type
_entity.pdbx_description
1 polymer ?
#
loop_
_entity_poly.entity_id
_entity_poly.type
_entity_poly.pdbx_seq_one_letter_code
_entity_poly.pdbx_strand_id
1 'polypeptide(L)'
;MEAHQSFVTKQQLIDIAFDKVFSRLAREGHYELVSALGAALHCGKITVTYYCENYPGGADCLMFCMPNKKTALIMIKHADVLFAALHEAFSIMQLRICTIQNPLTKVDQPDNTYAFRVKIAPDLVVHKFWYKKHPTWLTYLKAA
;
A
#
# COMPACT_ATOMS: atom_id res chain seq x y z
N MET A 1 33.05 12.20 25.38
CA MET A 1 32.70 11.54 24.10
C MET A 1 31.21 11.28 24.13
N GLU A 2 30.42 12.17 23.54
CA GLU A 2 28.99 11.94 23.40
C GLU A 2 28.77 10.89 22.31
N ALA A 3 27.98 9.86 22.62
CA ALA A 3 27.63 8.83 21.67
C ALA A 3 26.80 9.46 20.55
N HIS A 4 27.36 9.52 19.34
CA HIS A 4 26.61 9.84 18.13
C HIS A 4 25.55 8.76 17.91
N GLN A 5 24.35 8.95 18.45
CA GLN A 5 23.17 8.20 18.01
C GLN A 5 22.97 8.52 16.53
N SER A 6 23.24 7.55 15.67
CA SER A 6 22.92 7.62 14.25
C SER A 6 21.40 7.66 14.12
N PHE A 7 20.84 8.86 13.89
CA PHE A 7 19.41 9.02 13.67
C PHE A 7 19.07 8.54 12.26
N VAL A 8 18.51 7.33 12.16
CA VAL A 8 17.93 6.84 10.91
C VAL A 8 16.67 7.65 10.60
N THR A 9 16.62 8.27 9.43
CA THR A 9 15.45 9.06 9.01
C THR A 9 14.27 8.16 8.66
N LYS A 10 13.03 8.68 8.77
CA LYS A 10 11.82 7.95 8.35
C LYS A 10 11.91 7.48 6.89
N GLN A 11 12.53 8.27 6.01
CA GLN A 11 12.74 7.91 4.62
C GLN A 11 13.68 6.71 4.46
N GLN A 12 14.80 6.67 5.19
CA GLN A 12 15.71 5.52 5.15
C GLN A 12 15.05 4.23 5.66
N LEU A 13 14.18 4.32 6.67
CA LEU A 13 13.40 3.17 7.13
C LEU A 13 12.42 2.69 6.07
N ILE A 14 11.83 3.61 5.31
CA ILE A 14 10.96 3.31 4.17
C ILE A 14 11.74 2.60 3.07
N ASP A 15 12.90 3.13 2.70
CA ASP A 15 13.74 2.55 1.64
C ASP A 15 14.17 1.12 2.01
N ILE A 16 14.68 0.91 3.23
CA ILE A 16 15.08 -0.43 3.74
C ILE A 16 13.92 -1.42 3.71
N ALA A 17 12.73 -0.97 4.10
CA ALA A 17 11.57 -1.85 4.14
C ALA A 17 11.01 -2.13 2.74
N PHE A 18 11.08 -1.19 1.79
CA PHE A 18 10.78 -1.48 0.39
C PHE A 18 11.79 -2.46 -0.23
N ASP A 19 13.08 -2.36 0.09
CA ASP A 19 14.08 -3.34 -0.36
C ASP A 19 13.73 -4.76 0.10
N LYS A 20 13.23 -4.91 1.33
CA LYS A 20 12.72 -6.20 1.85
C LYS A 20 11.51 -6.69 1.07
N VAL A 21 10.55 -5.80 0.76
CA VAL A 21 9.38 -6.13 -0.05
C VAL A 21 9.80 -6.58 -1.44
N PHE A 22 10.66 -5.83 -2.14
CA PHE A 22 11.15 -6.20 -3.46
C PHE A 22 11.86 -7.55 -3.46
N SER A 23 12.77 -7.76 -2.50
CA SER A 23 13.53 -8.99 -2.37
C SER A 23 12.64 -10.20 -2.13
N ARG A 24 11.58 -10.05 -1.31
CA ARG A 24 10.60 -11.11 -1.07
C ARG A 24 9.80 -11.42 -2.34
N LEU A 25 9.18 -10.40 -2.94
CA LEU A 25 8.34 -10.58 -4.12
C LEU A 25 9.10 -11.19 -5.29
N ALA A 26 10.36 -10.80 -5.50
CA ALA A 26 11.22 -11.36 -6.53
C ALA A 26 11.55 -12.84 -6.28
N ARG A 27 11.80 -13.23 -5.02
CA ARG A 27 12.08 -14.61 -4.62
C ARG A 27 10.87 -15.52 -4.77
N GLU A 28 9.68 -15.00 -4.52
CA GLU A 28 8.41 -15.71 -4.69
C GLU A 28 7.94 -15.73 -6.17
N GLY A 29 8.69 -15.11 -7.10
CA GLY A 29 8.38 -15.12 -8.54
C GLY A 29 7.33 -14.09 -8.97
N HIS A 30 7.00 -13.11 -8.15
CA HIS A 30 6.00 -12.06 -8.43
C HIS A 30 6.57 -10.90 -9.27
N TYR A 31 7.20 -11.20 -10.40
CA TYR A 31 7.92 -10.20 -11.22
C TYR A 31 7.03 -9.10 -11.82
N GLU A 32 5.78 -9.43 -12.21
CA GLU A 32 4.83 -8.42 -12.70
C GLU A 32 4.49 -7.39 -11.61
N LEU A 33 4.35 -7.85 -10.36
CA LEU A 33 4.10 -6.98 -9.21
C LEU A 33 5.33 -6.15 -8.87
N VAL A 34 6.54 -6.74 -8.92
CA VAL A 34 7.80 -6.01 -8.74
C VAL A 34 7.92 -4.89 -9.78
N SER A 35 7.66 -5.18 -11.04
CA SER A 35 7.68 -4.18 -12.11
C SER A 35 6.64 -3.07 -11.88
N ALA A 36 5.41 -3.43 -11.51
CA ALA A 36 4.37 -2.45 -11.19
C ALA A 36 4.75 -1.58 -9.99
N LEU A 37 5.33 -2.16 -8.94
CA LEU A 37 5.78 -1.43 -7.74
C LEU A 37 6.93 -0.48 -8.07
N GLY A 38 7.90 -0.91 -8.88
CA GLY A 38 8.96 -0.05 -9.41
C GLY A 38 8.41 1.10 -10.26
N ALA A 39 7.43 0.83 -11.12
CA ALA A 39 6.74 1.87 -11.89
C ALA A 39 6.01 2.88 -10.99
N ALA A 40 5.45 2.42 -9.86
CA ALA A 40 4.85 3.30 -8.86
C ALA A 40 5.89 4.21 -8.20
N LEU A 41 7.07 3.68 -7.85
CA LEU A 41 8.16 4.44 -7.22
C LEU A 41 8.76 5.50 -8.15
N HIS A 42 8.98 5.16 -9.42
CA HIS A 42 9.70 6.01 -10.37
C HIS A 42 8.80 6.96 -11.15
N CYS A 43 7.63 6.50 -11.59
CA CYS A 43 6.74 7.23 -12.48
C CYS A 43 5.36 7.49 -11.86
N GLY A 44 5.04 6.78 -10.77
CA GLY A 44 3.88 7.05 -9.94
C GLY A 44 4.15 8.16 -8.93
N LYS A 45 3.09 8.62 -8.28
CA LYS A 45 3.22 9.39 -7.04
C LYS A 45 3.00 8.41 -5.90
N ILE A 46 4.07 7.91 -5.29
CA ILE A 46 3.90 7.24 -4.00
C ILE A 46 3.76 8.31 -2.96
N THR A 47 2.56 8.40 -2.42
CA THR A 47 2.30 9.21 -1.24
C THR A 47 2.44 8.23 -0.08
N VAL A 48 3.69 7.95 0.34
CA VAL A 48 3.93 7.28 1.63
C VAL A 48 3.68 8.34 2.68
N THR A 49 2.42 8.53 3.04
CA THR A 49 2.03 9.60 3.95
C THR A 49 0.58 9.36 4.25
N TYR A 50 0.26 8.97 5.48
CA TYR A 50 -0.54 9.76 6.41
C TYR A 50 -0.54 8.98 7.73
N TYR A 51 -0.11 9.63 8.82
CA TYR A 51 -0.42 9.14 10.16
C TYR A 51 -1.93 9.27 10.31
N CYS A 52 -2.64 8.14 10.39
CA CYS A 52 -4.07 8.20 10.66
C CYS A 52 -4.27 8.54 12.15
N GLU A 53 -4.42 9.83 12.47
CA GLU A 53 -4.71 10.31 13.84
C GLU A 53 -5.99 9.68 14.42
N ASN A 54 -6.92 9.26 13.55
CA ASN A 54 -8.17 8.62 13.93
C ASN A 54 -8.01 7.14 14.36
N TYR A 55 -6.79 6.58 14.36
CA TYR A 55 -6.53 5.23 14.85
C TYR A 55 -5.76 5.29 16.18
N PRO A 56 -6.26 4.68 17.27
CA PRO A 56 -5.56 4.67 18.55
C PRO A 56 -4.16 4.07 18.39
N GLY A 57 -3.12 4.85 18.67
CA GLY A 57 -1.72 4.42 18.55
C GLY A 57 -1.00 4.86 17.27
N GLY A 58 -1.70 5.45 16.31
CA GLY A 58 -1.10 5.88 15.06
C GLY A 58 -0.84 4.71 14.11
N ALA A 59 -1.32 4.83 12.89
CA ALA A 59 -1.26 3.78 11.90
C ALA A 59 -0.62 4.31 10.61
N ASP A 60 0.39 3.61 10.10
CA ASP A 60 0.97 3.93 8.80
C ASP A 60 0.04 3.45 7.68
N CYS A 61 -0.36 4.40 6.85
CA CYS A 61 -1.16 4.18 5.65
C CYS A 61 -0.30 4.42 4.41
N LEU A 62 -0.30 3.47 3.47
CA LEU A 62 0.40 3.62 2.19
C LEU A 62 -0.58 3.83 1.04
N MET A 63 -0.22 4.72 0.11
CA MET A 63 -0.95 4.92 -1.13
C MET A 63 -0.01 4.85 -2.34
N PHE A 64 -0.30 3.93 -3.27
CA PHE A 64 0.33 3.86 -4.58
C PHE A 64 -0.57 4.49 -5.64
N CYS A 65 -0.13 5.64 -6.19
CA CYS A 65 -0.79 6.26 -7.35
C CYS A 65 -0.08 5.82 -8.63
N MET A 66 -0.75 4.96 -9.38
CA MET A 66 -0.25 4.34 -10.59
C MET A 66 -0.38 5.26 -11.81
N PRO A 67 0.60 5.25 -12.72
CA PRO A 67 0.59 6.16 -13.88
C PRO A 67 -0.55 5.85 -14.87
N ASN A 68 -1.02 4.60 -14.95
CA ASN A 68 -2.10 4.23 -15.88
C ASN A 68 -2.94 3.04 -15.36
N LYS A 69 -4.04 2.78 -16.07
CA LYS A 69 -4.99 1.70 -15.76
C LYS A 69 -4.35 0.31 -15.76
N LYS A 70 -3.44 0.02 -16.71
CA LYS A 70 -2.83 -1.31 -16.85
C LYS A 70 -2.00 -1.65 -15.61
N THR A 71 -1.12 -0.74 -15.19
CA THR A 71 -0.27 -0.95 -14.01
C THR A 71 -1.07 -0.98 -12.71
N ALA A 72 -2.14 -0.19 -12.59
CA ALA A 72 -3.07 -0.27 -11.47
C ALA A 72 -3.74 -1.65 -11.35
N LEU A 73 -4.25 -2.20 -12.46
CA LEU A 73 -4.92 -3.51 -12.44
C LEU A 73 -3.95 -4.65 -12.11
N ILE A 74 -2.69 -4.59 -12.55
CA ILE A 74 -1.65 -5.56 -12.15
C ILE A 74 -1.43 -5.50 -10.63
N MET A 75 -1.30 -4.30 -10.08
CA MET A 75 -1.09 -4.14 -8.63
C MET A 75 -2.29 -4.63 -7.82
N ILE A 76 -3.51 -4.32 -8.29
CA ILE A 76 -4.77 -4.78 -7.69
C ILE A 76 -4.89 -6.31 -7.72
N LYS A 77 -4.57 -6.94 -8.85
CA LYS A 77 -4.58 -8.41 -9.00
C LYS A 77 -3.70 -9.10 -7.95
N HIS A 78 -2.60 -8.47 -7.57
CA HIS A 78 -1.64 -9.00 -6.60
C HIS A 78 -1.64 -8.26 -5.25
N ALA A 79 -2.72 -7.54 -4.94
CA ALA A 79 -2.78 -6.68 -3.76
C ALA A 79 -2.73 -7.46 -2.44
N ASP A 80 -3.21 -8.71 -2.40
CA ASP A 80 -3.10 -9.58 -1.23
C ASP A 80 -1.64 -9.87 -0.87
N VAL A 81 -0.86 -10.28 -1.87
CA VAL A 81 0.56 -10.57 -1.73
C VAL A 81 1.32 -9.30 -1.35
N LEU A 82 1.01 -8.19 -2.03
CA LEU A 82 1.63 -6.90 -1.74
C LEU A 82 1.34 -6.44 -0.31
N PHE A 83 0.09 -6.55 0.16
CA PHE A 83 -0.28 -6.15 1.52
C PHE A 83 0.39 -7.03 2.57
N ALA A 84 0.46 -8.34 2.36
CA ALA A 84 1.17 -9.24 3.27
C ALA A 84 2.67 -8.93 3.33
N ALA A 85 3.31 -8.73 2.18
CA ALA A 85 4.72 -8.33 2.11
C ALA A 85 4.99 -6.99 2.80
N LEU A 86 4.12 -6.01 2.57
CA LEU A 86 4.20 -4.73 3.25
C LEU A 86 3.95 -4.87 4.75
N HIS A 87 2.98 -5.68 5.19
CA HIS A 87 2.66 -5.85 6.63
C HIS A 87 3.80 -6.50 7.42
N GLU A 88 4.56 -7.39 6.79
CA GLU A 88 5.75 -7.99 7.41
C GLU A 88 6.94 -7.03 7.45
N ALA A 89 7.10 -6.20 6.42
CA ALA A 89 8.20 -5.22 6.35
C ALA A 89 7.91 -3.94 7.14
N PHE A 90 6.64 -3.57 7.23
CA PHE A 90 6.09 -2.37 7.85
C PHE A 90 4.83 -2.73 8.65
N SER A 91 4.64 -2.17 9.84
CA SER A 91 3.37 -2.33 10.58
C SER A 91 2.25 -1.47 9.98
N ILE A 92 1.92 -1.70 8.70
CA ILE A 92 0.92 -0.94 7.96
C ILE A 92 -0.48 -1.36 8.39
N MET A 93 -1.35 -0.37 8.49
CA MET A 93 -2.77 -0.55 8.77
C MET A 93 -3.60 -0.51 7.48
N GLN A 94 -3.19 0.35 6.53
CA GLN A 94 -3.96 0.59 5.32
C GLN A 94 -3.05 0.62 4.08
N LEU A 95 -3.57 0.06 2.99
CA LEU A 95 -3.01 0.20 1.66
C LEU A 95 -4.09 0.73 0.72
N ARG A 96 -3.75 1.73 -0.08
CA ARG A 96 -4.58 2.26 -1.15
C ARG A 96 -3.83 2.12 -2.47
N ILE A 97 -4.51 1.60 -3.48
CA ILE A 97 -4.02 1.55 -4.86
C ILE A 97 -5.01 2.35 -5.69
N CYS A 98 -4.51 3.31 -6.47
CA CYS A 98 -5.32 4.11 -7.38
C CYS A 98 -4.48 4.54 -8.60
N THR A 99 -5.10 5.24 -9.54
CA THR A 99 -4.40 5.90 -10.65
C THR A 99 -4.16 7.39 -10.33
N ILE A 100 -3.11 8.01 -10.87
CA ILE A 100 -2.76 9.45 -10.65
C ILE A 100 -3.92 10.39 -10.98
N GLN A 101 -4.79 10.00 -11.92
CA GLN A 101 -6.10 10.63 -12.12
C GLN A 101 -6.96 10.38 -10.88
N ASN A 102 -6.76 11.21 -9.86
CA ASN A 102 -7.37 11.08 -8.55
C ASN A 102 -8.49 12.13 -8.39
N PRO A 103 -9.76 11.82 -8.70
CA PRO A 103 -10.88 12.67 -8.30
C PRO A 103 -11.16 12.72 -6.79
N LEU A 104 -10.49 11.93 -5.92
CA LEU A 104 -10.79 11.88 -4.47
C LEU A 104 -10.46 13.16 -3.70
N THR A 105 -9.90 14.19 -4.33
CA THR A 105 -9.88 15.51 -3.69
C THR A 105 -11.26 16.19 -3.67
N LYS A 106 -12.28 15.61 -4.32
CA LYS A 106 -13.63 16.19 -4.44
C LYS A 106 -14.81 15.22 -4.24
N VAL A 107 -14.61 14.00 -3.73
CA VAL A 107 -15.72 13.05 -3.58
C VAL A 107 -16.12 12.91 -2.10
N ASP A 108 -17.08 13.74 -1.68
CA ASP A 108 -17.72 13.72 -0.35
C ASP A 108 -18.73 12.57 -0.16
N GLN A 109 -18.76 11.56 -1.04
CA GLN A 109 -19.74 10.49 -0.95
C GLN A 109 -19.11 9.10 -0.99
N PRO A 110 -19.60 8.16 -0.16
CA PRO A 110 -19.17 6.78 -0.21
C PRO A 110 -19.60 6.22 -1.57
N ASP A 111 -18.63 6.12 -2.47
CA ASP A 111 -18.80 5.35 -3.69
C ASP A 111 -19.26 3.95 -3.27
N ASN A 112 -20.27 3.37 -3.92
CA ASN A 112 -20.81 2.07 -3.55
C ASN A 112 -19.66 1.05 -3.44
N THR A 113 -19.27 0.75 -2.20
CA THR A 113 -18.04 0.06 -1.89
C THR A 113 -18.39 -1.38 -1.56
N TYR A 114 -17.85 -2.33 -2.32
CA TYR A 114 -17.92 -3.72 -1.88
C TYR A 114 -16.85 -3.93 -0.82
N ALA A 115 -17.29 -4.17 0.42
CA ALA A 115 -16.44 -4.48 1.54
C ALA A 115 -16.42 -5.99 1.77
N PHE A 116 -15.26 -6.62 1.62
CA PHE A 116 -15.06 -8.05 1.90
C PHE A 116 -14.06 -8.23 3.02
N ARG A 117 -14.38 -9.05 4.01
CA ARG A 117 -13.41 -9.48 5.03
C ARG A 117 -12.72 -10.75 4.54
N VAL A 118 -11.41 -10.73 4.42
CA VAL A 118 -10.62 -11.84 3.87
C VAL A 118 -9.39 -12.08 4.73
N LYS A 119 -9.07 -13.35 5.01
CA LYS A 119 -7.81 -13.76 5.62
C LYS A 119 -6.76 -13.93 4.52
N ILE A 120 -5.70 -13.14 4.55
CA ILE A 120 -4.67 -13.09 3.50
C ILE A 120 -3.31 -13.65 3.96
N ALA A 121 -3.11 -13.78 5.28
CA ALA A 121 -2.00 -14.52 5.90
C ALA A 121 -2.47 -15.17 7.22
N PRO A 122 -1.69 -16.07 7.86
CA PRO A 122 -2.09 -16.77 9.09
C PRO A 122 -2.62 -15.85 10.21
N ASP A 123 -2.02 -14.66 10.36
CA ASP A 123 -2.39 -13.67 11.39
C ASP A 123 -2.87 -12.34 10.79
N LEU A 124 -3.24 -12.35 9.51
CA LEU A 124 -3.61 -11.14 8.78
C LEU A 124 -4.99 -11.26 8.13
N VAL A 125 -5.95 -10.56 8.72
CA VAL A 125 -7.29 -10.38 8.20
C VAL A 125 -7.46 -8.94 7.77
N VAL A 126 -8.05 -8.73 6.61
CA VAL A 126 -8.23 -7.40 6.01
C VAL A 126 -9.66 -7.20 5.53
N HIS A 127 -10.10 -5.95 5.56
CA HIS A 127 -11.26 -5.45 4.84
C HIS A 127 -10.78 -4.90 3.49
N LYS A 128 -11.29 -5.48 2.41
CA LYS A 128 -11.04 -5.05 1.03
C LYS A 128 -12.22 -4.20 0.57
N PHE A 129 -11.93 -3.03 0.03
CA PHE A 129 -12.91 -2.06 -0.44
C PHE A 129 -12.71 -1.81 -1.94
N TRP A 130 -13.67 -2.23 -2.74
CA TRP A 130 -13.70 -1.99 -4.19
C TRP A 130 -14.67 -0.88 -4.56
N TYR A 131 -14.24 0.04 -5.41
CA TYR A 131 -15.01 1.22 -5.79
C TYR A 131 -15.71 1.00 -7.13
N LYS A 132 -17.04 0.90 -7.13
CA LYS A 132 -17.82 0.53 -8.32
C LYS A 132 -17.61 1.47 -9.51
N LYS A 133 -17.46 2.78 -9.27
CA LYS A 133 -17.24 3.77 -10.34
C LYS A 133 -15.77 3.93 -10.73
N HIS A 134 -14.86 3.34 -9.95
CA HIS A 134 -13.43 3.44 -10.13
C HIS A 134 -12.78 2.04 -10.08
N PRO A 135 -12.86 1.26 -11.17
CA PRO A 135 -12.40 -0.14 -11.20
C PRO A 135 -10.87 -0.29 -11.06
N THR A 136 -10.11 0.80 -11.13
CA THR A 136 -8.67 0.84 -10.90
C THR A 136 -8.31 1.15 -9.46
N TRP A 137 -9.29 1.20 -8.56
CA TRP A 137 -9.11 1.61 -7.17
C TRP A 137 -9.44 0.48 -6.21
N LEU A 138 -8.61 0.39 -5.17
CA LEU A 138 -8.71 -0.64 -4.16
C LEU A 138 -8.13 -0.12 -2.85
N THR A 139 -8.84 -0.38 -1.75
CA THR A 139 -8.35 -0.09 -0.41
C THR A 139 -8.35 -1.36 0.43
N TYR A 140 -7.26 -1.61 1.14
CA TYR A 140 -7.14 -2.65 2.17
C TYR A 140 -6.99 -1.97 3.52
N LEU A 141 -7.74 -2.44 4.51
CA LEU A 141 -7.62 -2.04 5.90
C LEU A 141 -7.46 -3.29 6.76
N LYS A 142 -6.43 -3.34 7.60
CA LYS A 142 -6.28 -4.42 8.57
C LYS A 142 -7.51 -4.47 9.49
N ALA A 143 -8.09 -5.66 9.66
CA ALA A 143 -9.15 -5.87 10.63
C ALA A 143 -8.55 -5.82 12.04
N ALA A 144 -9.21 -5.11 12.96
CA ALA A 144 -8.84 -5.09 14.38
C ALA A 144 -8.94 -6.48 15.01
#